data_AF-A0AAV0XR42-F1
#
_entry.id   AF-A0AAV0XR42-F1
#
_cell.length_a   1.000
_cell.length_b   1.000
_cell.length_c   1.000
_cell.angle_alpha   90.00
_cell.angle_beta   90.00
_cell.angle_gamma   90.00
#
_symmetry.space_group_name_H-M   'P 1'
#
loop_
_entity.id
_entity.type
_entity.pdbx_description
1 polymer ?
#
loop_
_entity_poly.entity_id
_entity_poly.type
_entity_poly.pdbx_seq_one_letter_code
_entity_poly.pdbx_strand_id
1 'polypeptide(L)'
;MNERFSEYEQNKLLLLSTILDPRFKDRVFSGEYEKFQLQNNLKLELDVIYRNVTDTSTVSPEIGSEVVTINQHPLEKSIFSHILPDHREPMQCNSNEAEIEKYLTEDLIDEKENIYEYWSKSKLIGLKKLAAKYHSSPSTSVDSERAFSTAGFICSKSRNALNPTKIRNLIFLSKNLKYLDYNLNV
;
A
#
# COMPACT_ATOMS: atom_id res chain seq x y z
N MET A 1 -28.26 14.68 9.38
CA MET A 1 -26.89 14.50 8.86
C MET A 1 -26.34 13.11 9.18
N ASN A 2 -26.74 12.49 10.30
CA ASN A 2 -26.18 11.23 10.80
C ASN A 2 -26.55 9.95 10.02
N GLU A 3 -27.70 9.90 9.32
CA GLU A 3 -28.10 8.67 8.59
C GLU A 3 -27.27 8.40 7.32
N ARG A 4 -26.64 9.43 6.74
CA ARG A 4 -25.79 9.25 5.55
C ARG A 4 -24.38 8.80 5.87
N PHE A 5 -23.91 9.04 7.09
CA PHE A 5 -22.52 8.76 7.48
C PHE A 5 -22.35 7.51 8.33
N SER A 6 -23.44 6.95 8.85
CA SER A 6 -23.43 5.70 9.63
C SER A 6 -22.85 4.51 8.86
N GLU A 7 -23.02 4.45 7.53
CA GLU A 7 -22.41 3.41 6.69
C GLU A 7 -20.89 3.53 6.61
N TYR A 8 -20.34 4.76 6.64
CA TYR A 8 -18.90 4.98 6.61
C TYR A 8 -18.25 4.71 7.97
N GLU A 9 -18.98 4.96 9.05
CA GLU A 9 -18.57 4.62 10.42
C GLU A 9 -18.42 3.10 10.63
N GLN A 10 -19.01 2.27 9.76
CA GLN A 10 -18.87 0.81 9.79
C GLN A 10 -17.83 0.26 8.81
N ASN A 11 -17.32 1.09 7.89
CA ASN A 11 -16.39 0.65 6.87
C ASN A 11 -14.97 0.52 7.44
N LYS A 12 -14.56 -0.71 7.74
CA LYS A 12 -13.22 -1.04 8.27
C LYS A 12 -12.07 -0.38 7.48
N LEU A 13 -12.15 -0.30 6.15
CA LEU A 13 -11.08 0.30 5.33
C LEU A 13 -10.94 1.79 5.60
N LEU A 14 -12.07 2.51 5.69
CA LEU A 14 -12.07 3.95 5.96
C LEU A 14 -11.60 4.22 7.38
N LEU A 15 -12.11 3.47 8.35
CA LEU A 15 -11.70 3.59 9.75
C LEU A 15 -10.19 3.38 9.93
N LEU A 16 -9.64 2.31 9.36
CA LEU A 16 -8.21 2.01 9.42
C LEU A 16 -7.37 3.07 8.70
N SER A 17 -7.84 3.55 7.55
CA SER A 17 -7.15 4.63 6.82
C SER A 17 -7.10 5.92 7.63
N THR A 18 -8.18 6.26 8.35
CA THR A 18 -8.28 7.47 9.17
C THR A 18 -7.40 7.40 10.42
N ILE A 19 -7.41 6.28 11.16
CA ILE A 19 -6.55 6.16 12.35
C ILE A 19 -5.07 6.14 11.98
N LEU A 20 -4.70 5.52 10.86
CA LEU A 20 -3.33 5.51 10.35
C LEU A 20 -2.91 6.87 9.75
N ASP A 21 -3.82 7.84 9.67
CA ASP A 21 -3.46 9.20 9.30
C ASP A 21 -2.97 9.96 10.56
N PRO A 22 -1.67 10.33 10.63
CA PRO A 22 -1.10 11.01 11.79
C PRO A 22 -1.68 12.40 12.05
N ARG A 23 -2.46 12.96 11.10
CA ARG A 23 -3.19 14.22 11.26
C ARG A 23 -4.47 14.07 12.06
N PHE A 24 -5.05 12.86 12.11
CA PHE A 24 -6.36 12.61 12.68
C PHE A 24 -6.32 11.62 13.86
N LYS A 25 -5.59 10.52 13.71
CA LYS A 25 -5.47 9.42 14.69
C LYS A 25 -6.84 9.02 15.25
N ASP A 26 -6.98 8.94 16.57
CA ASP A 26 -8.21 8.58 17.26
C ASP A 26 -9.12 9.78 17.58
N ARG A 27 -8.71 11.02 17.26
CA ARG A 27 -9.44 12.25 17.63
C ARG A 27 -10.76 12.43 16.89
N VAL A 28 -10.89 11.81 15.72
CA VAL A 28 -12.13 11.85 14.92
C VAL A 28 -13.21 10.97 15.53
N PHE A 29 -12.84 9.99 16.36
CA PHE A 29 -13.77 9.06 17.00
C PHE A 29 -14.12 9.59 18.39
N SER A 30 -15.43 9.73 18.65
CA SER A 30 -15.92 10.21 19.94
C SER A 30 -16.34 9.05 20.86
N GLY A 31 -16.68 7.88 20.32
CA GLY A 31 -17.11 6.73 21.10
C GLY A 31 -15.93 5.90 21.64
N GLU A 32 -15.91 5.63 22.96
CA GLU A 32 -14.91 4.72 23.56
C GLU A 32 -14.98 3.30 22.95
N TYR A 33 -16.19 2.82 22.64
CA TYR A 33 -16.39 1.54 21.98
C TYR A 33 -15.78 1.51 20.58
N GLU A 34 -15.95 2.58 19.81
CA GLU A 34 -15.41 2.71 18.44
C GLU A 34 -13.88 2.72 18.48
N LYS A 35 -13.29 3.48 19.41
CA LYS A 35 -11.84 3.50 19.63
C LYS A 35 -11.30 2.13 20.00
N PHE A 36 -11.98 1.42 20.90
CA PHE A 36 -11.59 0.05 21.28
C PHE A 36 -11.64 -0.91 20.09
N GLN A 37 -12.73 -0.90 19.33
CA GLN A 37 -12.87 -1.74 18.13
C GLN A 37 -11.79 -1.44 17.09
N LEU A 38 -11.47 -0.16 16.92
CA LEU A 38 -10.46 0.29 15.97
C LEU A 38 -9.05 -0.15 16.36
N GLN A 39 -8.68 0.02 17.62
CA GLN A 39 -7.40 -0.48 18.16
C GLN A 39 -7.31 -2.01 18.03
N ASN A 40 -8.39 -2.74 18.32
CA ASN A 40 -8.42 -4.20 18.14
C ASN A 40 -8.25 -4.61 16.67
N ASN A 41 -8.95 -3.95 15.75
CA ASN A 41 -8.80 -4.18 14.31
C ASN A 41 -7.37 -3.92 13.83
N LEU A 42 -6.74 -2.88 14.34
CA LEU A 42 -5.38 -2.47 13.98
C LEU A 42 -4.34 -3.47 14.52
N LYS A 43 -4.55 -3.97 15.74
CA LYS A 43 -3.78 -5.09 16.30
C LYS A 43 -3.90 -6.36 15.45
N LEU A 44 -5.11 -6.75 15.05
CA LEU A 44 -5.32 -7.94 14.21
C LEU A 44 -4.60 -7.80 12.86
N GLU A 45 -4.61 -6.62 12.23
CA GLU A 45 -3.87 -6.40 10.98
C GLU A 45 -2.35 -6.40 11.19
N LEU A 46 -1.84 -5.88 12.31
CA LEU A 46 -0.42 -5.99 12.69
C LEU A 46 -0.01 -7.45 12.88
N ASP A 47 -0.82 -8.24 13.59
CA ASP A 47 -0.57 -9.67 13.80
C ASP A 47 -0.41 -10.40 12.45
N VAL A 48 -1.27 -10.10 11.48
CA VAL A 48 -1.19 -10.67 10.12
C VAL A 48 0.12 -10.26 9.43
N ILE A 49 0.52 -8.99 9.51
CA ILE A 49 1.78 -8.53 8.91
C ILE A 49 2.98 -9.24 9.53
N TYR A 50 3.03 -9.34 10.86
CA TYR A 50 4.16 -9.97 11.53
C TYR A 50 4.22 -11.48 11.30
N ARG A 51 3.08 -12.19 11.20
CA ARG A 51 3.05 -13.61 10.80
C ARG A 51 3.66 -13.83 9.41
N ASN A 52 3.24 -13.03 8.43
CA ASN A 52 3.74 -13.14 7.06
C ASN A 52 5.27 -12.89 6.96
N VAL A 53 5.82 -12.05 7.84
CA VAL A 53 7.27 -11.79 7.91
C VAL A 53 8.02 -13.00 8.48
N THR A 54 7.46 -13.67 9.48
CA THR A 54 8.06 -14.86 10.11
C THR A 54 8.05 -16.07 9.17
N ASP A 55 6.96 -16.30 8.45
CA ASP A 55 6.81 -17.45 7.54
C ASP A 55 7.70 -17.36 6.29
N THR A 56 8.12 -16.15 5.90
CA THR A 56 9.04 -15.94 4.76
C THR A 56 10.50 -16.25 5.13
N SER A 57 10.81 -16.54 6.39
CA SER A 57 12.18 -16.73 6.89
C SER A 57 12.64 -18.20 7.01
N THR A 58 11.81 -19.20 6.66
CA THR A 58 12.16 -20.63 6.87
C THR A 58 11.75 -21.59 5.74
N VAL A 59 11.97 -21.27 4.46
CA VAL A 59 11.76 -22.26 3.38
C VAL A 59 13.05 -22.48 2.58
N SER A 60 13.80 -23.49 3.01
CA SER A 60 14.72 -24.29 2.17
C SER A 60 13.90 -25.07 1.13
N PRO A 61 14.36 -25.25 -0.12
CA PRO A 61 13.54 -25.82 -1.18
C PRO A 61 13.63 -27.34 -1.17
N GLU A 62 12.52 -28.02 -0.89
CA GLU A 62 12.33 -29.43 -1.27
C GLU A 62 11.03 -29.63 -2.04
N ILE A 63 11.13 -30.47 -3.06
CA ILE A 63 10.25 -30.65 -4.21
C ILE A 63 9.14 -31.67 -3.88
N GLY A 64 7.90 -31.42 -4.34
CA GLY A 64 6.90 -32.48 -4.51
C GLY A 64 5.46 -32.01 -4.77
N SER A 65 5.03 -32.01 -6.05
CA SER A 65 3.69 -32.25 -6.66
C SER A 65 2.40 -31.75 -5.96
N GLU A 66 1.40 -31.08 -6.58
CA GLU A 66 0.89 -31.08 -7.96
C GLU A 66 0.02 -29.82 -8.26
N VAL A 67 0.27 -29.20 -9.43
CA VAL A 67 -0.63 -28.52 -10.40
C VAL A 67 -1.55 -27.35 -9.96
N VAL A 68 -1.15 -26.12 -10.30
CA VAL A 68 -1.88 -25.24 -11.25
C VAL A 68 -0.85 -24.42 -12.05
N THR A 69 -0.73 -24.71 -13.34
CA THR A 69 0.19 -24.05 -14.27
C THR A 69 -0.26 -22.62 -14.57
N ILE A 70 0.44 -21.64 -14.00
CA ILE A 70 0.54 -20.29 -14.57
C ILE A 70 2.03 -20.06 -14.81
N ASN A 71 2.41 -19.96 -16.08
CA ASN A 71 3.79 -19.78 -16.53
C ASN A 71 4.44 -18.57 -15.83
N GLN A 72 5.20 -18.83 -14.77
CA GLN A 72 6.07 -17.86 -14.12
C GLN A 72 7.36 -17.78 -14.91
N HIS A 73 7.45 -16.79 -15.81
CA HIS A 73 8.75 -16.32 -16.25
C HIS A 73 9.44 -15.65 -15.04
N PRO A 74 10.74 -15.88 -14.79
CA PRO A 74 11.42 -15.26 -13.66
C PRO A 74 11.51 -13.74 -13.92
N LEU A 75 10.56 -12.99 -13.37
CA LEU A 75 10.64 -11.54 -13.30
C LEU A 75 11.48 -11.21 -12.07
N GLU A 76 12.76 -11.02 -12.37
CA GLU A 76 13.74 -10.25 -11.62
C GLU A 76 13.07 -9.17 -10.76
N LYS A 77 13.44 -9.14 -9.47
CA LYS A 77 13.20 -8.07 -8.47
C LYS A 77 12.05 -7.12 -8.83
N SER A 78 10.89 -7.33 -8.19
CA SER A 78 9.73 -6.43 -8.24
C SER A 78 10.16 -4.96 -8.27
N ILE A 79 9.69 -4.20 -9.26
CA ILE A 79 9.94 -2.76 -9.46
C ILE A 79 9.72 -1.97 -8.15
N PHE A 80 8.86 -2.47 -7.26
CA PHE A 80 8.67 -1.95 -5.91
C PHE A 80 9.96 -1.85 -5.09
N SER A 81 10.95 -2.72 -5.30
CA SER A 81 12.24 -2.67 -4.62
C SER A 81 13.12 -1.48 -5.03
N HIS A 82 12.86 -0.87 -6.19
CA HIS A 82 13.51 0.37 -6.62
C HIS A 82 12.75 1.62 -6.15
N ILE A 83 11.45 1.51 -5.89
CA ILE A 83 10.60 2.62 -5.46
C ILE A 83 10.56 2.75 -3.92
N LEU A 84 10.64 1.62 -3.20
CA LEU A 84 10.76 1.57 -1.75
C LEU A 84 12.15 1.04 -1.39
N PRO A 85 13.00 1.83 -0.71
CA PRO A 85 14.23 1.29 -0.14
C PRO A 85 13.91 0.17 0.86
N ASP A 86 14.59 -0.98 0.70
CA ASP A 86 14.52 -2.13 1.62
C ASP A 86 15.17 -1.75 2.96
N HIS A 87 14.45 -0.98 3.78
CA HIS A 87 14.85 -0.68 5.15
C HIS A 87 14.54 -1.87 6.04
N ARG A 88 15.44 -2.87 6.03
CA ARG A 88 15.50 -3.90 7.07
C ARG A 88 16.18 -3.34 8.30
N GLU A 89 15.46 -2.52 9.05
CA GLU A 89 15.88 -2.15 10.40
C GLU A 89 15.65 -3.36 11.34
N PRO A 90 16.57 -3.63 12.27
CA PRO A 90 16.41 -4.73 13.23
C PRO A 90 15.08 -4.57 13.98
N MET A 91 14.30 -5.65 13.98
CA MET A 91 12.99 -5.71 14.62
C MET A 91 13.15 -5.42 16.12
N GLN A 92 12.84 -4.20 16.52
CA GLN A 92 12.74 -3.89 17.93
C GLN A 92 11.41 -4.47 18.43
N CYS A 93 11.52 -5.53 19.24
CA CYS A 93 10.41 -6.28 19.81
C CYS A 93 9.63 -5.43 20.82
N ASN A 94 8.84 -4.48 20.32
CA ASN A 94 7.78 -3.88 21.10
C ASN A 94 6.53 -4.71 20.82
N SER A 95 5.78 -5.10 21.86
CA SER A 95 4.47 -5.73 21.68
C SER A 95 3.64 -4.88 20.71
N ASN A 96 2.81 -5.49 19.85
CA ASN A 96 1.99 -4.76 18.88
C ASN A 96 1.19 -3.62 19.54
N GLU A 97 0.73 -3.85 20.77
CA GLU A 97 0.05 -2.89 21.63
C GLU A 97 0.93 -1.69 21.97
N ALA A 98 2.20 -1.90 22.30
CA ALA A 98 3.12 -0.81 22.62
C ALA A 98 3.44 0.06 21.39
N GLU A 99 3.46 -0.53 20.19
CA GLU A 99 3.60 0.22 18.94
C GLU A 99 2.37 1.11 18.69
N ILE A 100 1.16 0.57 18.90
CA ILE A 100 -0.11 1.31 18.77
C ILE A 100 -0.21 2.42 19.80
N GLU A 101 0.07 2.13 21.08
CA GLU A 101 0.00 3.08 22.17
C GLU A 101 0.97 4.24 21.95
N LYS A 102 2.21 3.94 21.52
CA LYS A 102 3.20 4.96 21.18
C LYS A 102 2.70 5.87 20.05
N TYR A 103 2.12 5.31 19.00
CA TYR A 103 1.58 6.10 17.90
C TYR A 103 0.43 7.03 18.33
N LEU A 104 -0.49 6.51 19.16
CA LEU A 104 -1.64 7.29 19.64
C LEU A 104 -1.27 8.36 20.66
N THR A 105 -0.16 8.17 21.40
CA THR A 105 0.36 9.17 22.36
C THR A 105 1.21 10.25 21.72
N GLU A 106 1.78 10.02 20.53
CA GLU A 106 2.48 11.07 19.77
C GLU A 106 1.53 12.22 19.40
N ASP A 107 2.06 13.44 19.29
CA ASP A 107 1.29 14.59 18.82
C ASP A 107 0.81 14.42 17.38
N LEU A 108 -0.25 15.14 17.02
CA LEU A 108 -0.70 15.23 15.63
C LEU A 108 0.29 16.05 14.82
N ILE A 109 0.51 15.65 13.57
CA ILE A 109 1.22 16.50 12.61
C ILE A 109 0.28 17.60 12.08
N ASP A 110 0.83 18.72 11.61
CA ASP A 110 0.04 19.78 10.98
C ASP A 110 -0.71 19.22 9.74
N GLU A 111 -1.90 19.74 9.48
CA GLU A 111 -2.78 19.29 8.39
C GLU A 111 -2.12 19.41 7.01
N LYS A 112 -1.14 20.32 6.90
CA LYS A 112 -0.36 20.63 5.69
C LYS A 112 0.84 19.71 5.49
N GLU A 113 1.24 18.96 6.50
CA GLU A 113 2.41 18.09 6.42
C GLU A 113 2.13 16.83 5.60
N ASN A 114 3.18 16.28 5.00
CA ASN A 114 3.07 15.09 4.18
C ASN A 114 3.08 13.81 5.05
N ILE A 115 1.96 13.08 5.04
CA ILE A 115 1.79 11.81 5.75
C ILE A 115 2.86 10.78 5.36
N TYR A 116 3.24 10.72 4.08
CA TYR A 116 4.26 9.79 3.60
C TYR A 116 5.64 10.14 4.16
N GLU A 117 5.94 11.42 4.37
CA GLU A 117 7.18 11.86 4.98
C GLU A 117 7.24 11.48 6.47
N TYR A 118 6.14 11.66 7.20
CA TYR A 118 6.01 11.20 8.59
C TYR A 118 6.28 9.69 8.70
N TRP A 119 5.59 8.87 7.90
CA TRP A 119 5.78 7.42 7.92
C TRP A 119 7.18 7.00 7.45
N SER A 120 7.83 7.77 6.56
CA SER A 120 9.21 7.49 6.14
C SER A 120 10.19 7.58 7.31
N LYS A 121 10.03 8.58 8.19
CA LYS A 121 10.88 8.85 9.36
C LYS A 121 10.47 8.03 10.59
N SER A 122 9.25 7.50 10.62
CA SER A 122 8.73 6.75 11.75
C SER A 122 9.47 5.42 11.97
N LYS A 123 9.74 5.12 13.25
CA LYS A 123 10.34 3.85 13.72
C LYS A 123 9.29 2.76 13.96
N LEU A 124 8.01 3.05 13.74
CA LEU A 124 6.88 2.16 13.95
C LEU A 124 6.72 1.27 12.70
N ILE A 125 7.51 0.20 12.63
CA ILE A 125 7.67 -0.62 11.41
C ILE A 125 6.35 -1.29 10.99
N GLY A 126 5.59 -1.83 11.94
CA GLY A 126 4.32 -2.49 11.68
C GLY A 126 3.27 -1.51 11.17
N LEU A 127 3.13 -0.39 11.87
CA LEU A 127 2.18 0.67 11.51
C LEU A 127 2.54 1.35 10.20
N LYS A 128 3.84 1.55 9.93
CA LYS A 128 4.33 2.06 8.64
C LYS A 128 3.91 1.15 7.48
N LYS A 129 3.99 -0.17 7.66
CA LYS A 129 3.53 -1.14 6.65
C LYS A 129 2.01 -1.08 6.46
N LEU A 130 1.24 -0.94 7.54
CA LEU A 130 -0.21 -0.76 7.44
C LEU A 130 -0.57 0.55 6.74
N ALA A 131 0.05 1.67 7.11
CA ALA A 131 -0.16 2.95 6.48
C ALA A 131 0.12 2.90 4.97
N ALA A 132 1.23 2.26 4.57
CA ALA A 132 1.51 2.02 3.16
C ALA A 132 0.42 1.18 2.47
N LYS A 133 -0.12 0.14 3.12
CA LYS A 133 -1.21 -0.68 2.59
C LYS A 133 -2.49 0.13 2.40
N TYR A 134 -2.94 0.87 3.42
CA TYR A 134 -4.23 1.57 3.39
C TYR A 134 -4.20 2.89 2.62
N HIS A 135 -3.07 3.61 2.60
CA HIS A 135 -2.92 4.88 1.87
C HIS A 135 -2.36 4.73 0.45
N SER A 136 -2.09 3.51 -0.02
CA SER A 136 -1.65 3.28 -1.42
C SER A 136 -2.78 3.28 -2.44
N SER A 137 -4.04 3.11 -1.99
CA SER A 137 -5.16 3.10 -2.92
C SER A 137 -5.41 4.51 -3.46
N PRO A 138 -5.51 4.69 -4.79
CA PRO A 138 -5.94 5.96 -5.34
C PRO A 138 -7.38 6.24 -4.90
N SER A 139 -7.67 7.51 -4.60
CA SER A 139 -9.00 7.94 -4.15
C SER A 139 -10.05 7.88 -5.27
N THR A 140 -9.63 7.80 -6.54
CA THR A 140 -10.53 7.84 -7.71
C THR A 140 -10.04 6.91 -8.83
N SER A 141 -10.93 6.57 -9.76
CA SER A 141 -10.61 5.82 -10.99
C SER A 141 -9.89 6.64 -12.07
N VAL A 142 -9.64 7.93 -11.83
CA VAL A 142 -9.14 8.88 -12.84
C VAL A 142 -7.82 8.42 -13.45
N ASP A 143 -6.89 7.90 -12.66
CA ASP A 143 -5.61 7.41 -13.18
C ASP A 143 -5.78 6.18 -14.08
N SER A 144 -6.71 5.29 -13.73
CA SER A 144 -7.09 4.14 -14.56
C SER A 144 -7.72 4.62 -15.87
N GLU A 145 -8.63 5.58 -15.84
CA GLU A 145 -9.25 6.18 -17.05
C GLU A 145 -8.21 6.85 -17.95
N ARG A 146 -7.25 7.57 -17.36
CA ARG A 146 -6.12 8.14 -18.11
C ARG A 146 -5.25 7.05 -18.74
N ALA A 147 -5.04 5.91 -18.06
CA ALA A 147 -4.32 4.77 -18.63
C ALA A 147 -5.09 4.14 -19.79
N PHE A 148 -6.41 3.97 -19.67
CA PHE A 148 -7.27 3.47 -20.77
C PHE A 148 -7.34 4.45 -21.94
N SER A 149 -7.38 5.75 -21.69
CA SER A 149 -7.32 6.77 -22.75
C SER A 149 -6.00 6.70 -23.52
N THR A 150 -4.89 6.51 -22.80
CA THR A 150 -3.57 6.29 -23.41
C THR A 150 -3.54 5.00 -24.23
N ALA A 151 -4.15 3.93 -23.71
CA ALA A 151 -4.32 2.67 -24.43
C ALA A 151 -5.11 2.86 -25.73
N GLY A 152 -6.23 3.60 -25.69
CA GLY A 152 -7.04 3.93 -26.86
C GLY A 152 -6.25 4.68 -27.93
N PHE A 153 -5.38 5.62 -27.52
CA PHE A 153 -4.47 6.30 -28.45
C PHE A 153 -3.44 5.35 -29.08
N ILE A 154 -2.82 4.48 -28.25
CA ILE A 154 -1.83 3.49 -28.72
C ILE A 154 -2.46 2.50 -29.70
N CYS A 155 -3.71 2.10 -29.47
CA CYS A 155 -4.49 1.17 -30.29
C CYS A 155 -5.25 1.84 -31.44
N SER A 156 -4.97 3.13 -31.74
CA SER A 156 -5.70 3.87 -32.79
C SER A 156 -5.62 3.19 -34.17
N LYS A 157 -6.53 3.56 -35.07
CA LYS A 157 -6.76 2.93 -36.39
C LYS A 157 -5.51 2.72 -37.27
N SER A 158 -4.43 3.47 -37.05
CA SER A 158 -3.16 3.28 -37.77
C SER A 158 -2.32 2.09 -37.29
N ARG A 159 -2.62 1.52 -36.11
CA ARG A 159 -1.86 0.45 -35.44
C ARG A 159 -2.74 -0.75 -35.05
N ASN A 160 -3.76 -1.05 -35.86
CA ASN A 160 -4.81 -2.05 -35.60
C ASN A 160 -4.34 -3.53 -35.48
N ALA A 161 -3.04 -3.82 -35.60
CA ALA A 161 -2.49 -5.18 -35.53
C ALA A 161 -1.47 -5.38 -34.39
N LEU A 162 -1.56 -4.57 -33.32
CA LEU A 162 -0.71 -4.76 -32.14
C LEU A 162 -1.22 -5.92 -31.29
N ASN A 163 -0.33 -6.87 -30.99
CA ASN A 163 -0.61 -7.94 -30.02
C ASN A 163 -0.91 -7.34 -28.63
N PRO A 164 -1.90 -7.85 -27.87
CA PRO A 164 -2.23 -7.40 -26.51
C PRO A 164 -1.03 -7.25 -25.57
N THR A 165 -0.05 -8.16 -25.64
CA THR A 165 1.18 -8.09 -24.84
C THR A 165 2.02 -6.87 -25.19
N LYS A 166 2.10 -6.51 -26.48
CA LYS A 166 2.82 -5.31 -26.93
C LYS A 166 2.10 -4.04 -26.47
N ILE A 167 0.77 -4.02 -26.51
CA ILE A 167 -0.03 -2.89 -26.03
C ILE A 167 0.22 -2.68 -24.53
N ARG A 168 0.17 -3.75 -23.72
CA ARG A 168 0.47 -3.68 -22.28
C ARG A 168 1.86 -3.08 -22.02
N ASN A 169 2.89 -3.55 -22.73
CA ASN A 169 4.26 -3.05 -22.56
C ASN A 169 4.38 -1.57 -22.98
N LEU A 170 3.73 -1.16 -24.06
CA LEU A 170 3.73 0.24 -24.51
C LEU A 170 3.02 1.16 -23.51
N ILE A 171 1.89 0.74 -22.95
CA ILE A 171 1.19 1.50 -21.90
C ILE A 171 2.09 1.62 -20.68
N PHE A 172 2.69 0.52 -20.23
CA PHE A 172 3.61 0.50 -19.10
C PHE A 172 4.78 1.47 -19.31
N LEU A 173 5.46 1.39 -20.45
CA LEU A 173 6.56 2.28 -20.78
C LEU A 173 6.10 3.74 -20.82
N SER A 174 4.98 4.04 -21.50
CA SER A 174 4.47 5.42 -21.61
C SER A 174 4.20 6.08 -20.26
N LYS A 175 3.74 5.31 -19.27
CA LYS A 175 3.40 5.83 -17.94
C LYS A 175 4.61 5.91 -17.01
N ASN A 176 5.51 4.95 -17.12
CA ASN A 176 6.63 4.79 -16.19
C ASN A 176 7.96 5.34 -16.70
N LEU A 177 8.03 5.79 -17.97
CA LEU A 177 9.27 6.30 -18.57
C LEU A 177 9.94 7.37 -17.71
N LYS A 178 9.15 8.27 -17.11
CA LYS A 178 9.62 9.35 -16.25
C LYS A 178 10.26 8.91 -14.93
N TYR A 179 10.03 7.66 -14.51
CA TYR A 179 10.61 7.06 -13.30
C TYR A 179 11.76 6.10 -13.60
N LEU A 180 11.93 5.75 -14.88
CA LEU A 180 13.08 5.00 -15.35
C LEU A 180 14.09 6.08 -15.76
N ASP A 181 15.22 6.19 -15.05
CA ASP A 181 16.31 7.14 -15.35
C ASP A 181 16.94 6.87 -16.74
N TYR A 182 16.18 7.07 -17.80
CA TYR A 182 16.67 7.11 -19.16
C TYR A 182 17.07 8.55 -19.45
N ASN A 183 18.37 8.81 -19.32
CA ASN A 183 19.02 9.94 -19.96
C ASN A 183 18.87 9.80 -21.48
N LEU A 184 17.72 10.22 -22.01
CA LEU A 184 17.57 10.45 -23.44
C LEU A 184 18.31 11.75 -23.75
N ASN A 185 19.62 11.61 -23.97
CA ASN A 185 20.39 12.60 -24.72
C ASN A 185 19.83 12.63 -26.15
N VAL A 186 18.91 13.56 -26.41
CA VAL A 186 18.56 14.03 -27.74
C VAL A 186 18.59 15.55 -27.72
#